data_AF-A0A526TET0-F1
#
_entry.id   AF-A0A526TET0-F1
#
_cell.length_a   1.000
_cell.length_b   1.000
_cell.length_c   1.000
_cell.angle_alpha   90.00
_cell.angle_beta   90.00
_cell.angle_gamma   90.00
#
_symmetry.space_group_name_H-M   'P 1'
#
loop_
_entity.id
_entity.type
_entity.pdbx_description
1 polymer ?
#
loop_
_entity_poly.entity_id
_entity_poly.type
_entity_poly.pdbx_seq_one_letter_code
_entity_poly.pdbx_strand_id
1 'polypeptide(L)'
;LAPAAVVWARANGFSGEAGRTLVVPGENGALGGALFGIGDGEGALAFGALSKALPEGDWHFASAPAEPDLAATALLLGGYVFTRYGKKSGRALRFGLPAGVDAGRVRRIADGV
;
A
#
# COMPACT_ATOMS: atom_id res chain seq x y z
N LEU A 1 -4.39 13.39 -10.35
CA LEU A 1 -4.06 13.79 -8.96
C LEU A 1 -4.60 15.19 -8.70
N ALA A 2 -5.16 15.45 -7.52
CA ALA A 2 -5.61 16.80 -7.18
C ALA A 2 -4.42 17.78 -7.09
N PRO A 3 -4.56 19.06 -7.51
CA PRO A 3 -3.47 20.03 -7.46
C PRO A 3 -2.85 20.20 -6.06
N ALA A 4 -3.68 20.17 -5.01
CA ALA A 4 -3.22 20.27 -3.62
C ALA A 4 -2.27 19.12 -3.23
N ALA A 5 -2.53 17.90 -3.71
CA ALA A 5 -1.65 16.75 -3.44
C ALA A 5 -0.27 16.91 -4.09
N VAL A 6 -0.19 17.55 -5.26
CA VAL A 6 1.10 17.82 -5.94
C VAL A 6 1.92 18.86 -5.18
N VAL A 7 1.28 19.95 -4.73
CA VAL A 7 1.95 20.97 -3.90
C VAL A 7 2.43 20.37 -2.60
N TRP A 8 1.61 19.55 -1.94
CA TRP A 8 1.97 18.83 -0.72
C TRP A 8 3.16 17.90 -0.93
N ALA A 9 3.17 17.13 -2.03
CA ALA A 9 4.28 16.24 -2.36
C ALA A 9 5.60 17.00 -2.51
N ARG A 10 5.58 18.13 -3.25
CA ARG A 10 6.77 18.99 -3.41
C ARG A 10 7.24 19.58 -2.09
N ALA A 11 6.34 20.07 -1.24
CA ALA A 11 6.68 20.63 0.07
C ALA A 11 7.34 19.59 1.00
N ASN A 12 7.01 18.31 0.83
CA ASN A 12 7.61 17.20 1.56
C ASN A 12 8.81 16.57 0.83
N GLY A 13 9.27 17.15 -0.28
CA GLY A 13 10.38 16.63 -1.08
C GLY A 13 10.11 15.24 -1.67
N PHE A 14 8.86 14.88 -1.92
CA PHE A 14 8.48 13.60 -2.53
C PHE A 14 8.72 13.65 -4.04
N SER A 15 9.69 12.87 -4.51
CA SER A 15 10.09 12.82 -5.91
C SER A 15 9.53 11.61 -6.69
N GLY A 16 8.84 10.69 -6.00
CA GLY A 16 8.44 9.40 -6.56
C GLY A 16 9.49 8.30 -6.37
N GLU A 17 10.53 8.55 -5.55
CA GLU A 17 11.55 7.58 -5.20
C GLU A 17 10.97 6.26 -4.67
N ALA A 18 11.58 5.17 -5.11
CA ALA A 18 11.04 3.82 -4.95
C ALA A 18 10.86 3.43 -3.47
N GLY A 19 9.74 2.78 -3.16
CA GLY A 19 9.39 2.33 -1.81
C GLY A 19 8.94 3.44 -0.84
N ARG A 20 9.10 4.72 -1.19
CA ARG A 20 8.68 5.82 -0.31
C ARG A 20 7.17 5.99 -0.33
N THR A 21 6.59 6.14 0.87
CA THR A 21 5.17 6.47 1.06
C THR A 21 5.03 7.87 1.65
N LEU A 22 4.12 8.68 1.10
CA LEU A 22 3.74 9.98 1.64
C LEU A 22 2.23 10.02 1.88
N VAL A 23 1.82 10.20 3.13
CA VAL A 23 0.41 10.44 3.48
C VAL A 23 -0.01 11.86 3.05
N VAL A 24 -1.16 11.96 2.42
CA VAL A 24 -1.72 13.22 1.91
C VAL A 24 -2.91 13.63 2.79
N PRO A 25 -2.91 14.85 3.34
CA PRO A 25 -4.03 15.36 4.10
C PRO A 25 -5.23 15.62 3.18
N GLY A 26 -6.42 15.32 3.71
CA GLY A 26 -7.71 15.70 3.16
C GLY A 26 -8.23 16.99 3.79
N GLU A 27 -9.52 17.25 3.63
CA GLU A 27 -10.18 18.41 4.21
C GLU A 27 -10.15 18.36 5.75
N ASN A 28 -10.03 19.53 6.39
CA ASN A 28 -10.06 19.68 7.84
C ASN A 28 -9.03 18.83 8.60
N GLY A 29 -7.90 18.48 7.97
CA GLY A 29 -6.85 17.64 8.58
C GLY A 29 -7.17 16.14 8.60
N ALA A 30 -8.25 15.71 7.93
CA ALA A 30 -8.56 14.30 7.74
C ALA A 30 -7.51 13.60 6.86
N LEU A 31 -7.56 12.27 6.82
CA LEU A 31 -6.76 11.48 5.89
C LEU A 31 -7.36 11.55 4.48
N GLY A 32 -6.61 12.10 3.51
CA GLY A 32 -7.05 12.24 2.12
C GLY A 32 -6.55 11.13 1.20
N GLY A 33 -5.46 10.46 1.56
CA GLY A 33 -4.89 9.36 0.79
C GLY A 33 -3.39 9.21 1.03
N ALA A 34 -2.71 8.53 0.11
CA ALA A 34 -1.26 8.38 0.13
C ALA A 34 -0.69 8.29 -1.29
N LEU A 35 0.55 8.75 -1.44
CA LEU A 35 1.38 8.55 -2.62
C LEU A 35 2.40 7.46 -2.31
N PHE A 36 2.64 6.57 -3.28
CA PHE A 36 3.67 5.55 -3.22
C PHE A 36 4.61 5.73 -4.40
N GLY A 37 5.91 5.87 -4.12
CA GLY A 37 6.93 6.00 -5.14
C GLY A 37 7.30 4.63 -5.69
N ILE A 38 7.22 4.49 -7.01
CA ILE A 38 7.57 3.26 -7.74
C ILE A 38 8.95 3.37 -8.41
N GLY A 39 9.64 4.52 -8.27
CA GLY A 39 10.92 4.78 -8.95
C GLY A 39 10.85 4.58 -10.46
N ASP A 40 11.93 4.07 -11.03
CA ASP A 40 12.08 3.77 -12.47
C ASP A 40 11.45 2.41 -12.86
N GLY A 41 10.43 1.96 -12.13
CA GLY A 41 9.69 0.74 -12.44
C GLY A 41 9.94 -0.42 -11.48
N GLU A 42 10.01 -0.17 -10.17
CA GLU A 42 9.85 -1.25 -9.21
C GLU A 42 8.54 -1.99 -9.51
N GLY A 43 8.63 -3.31 -9.70
CA GLY A 43 7.48 -4.16 -10.00
C GLY A 43 6.47 -4.18 -8.85
N ALA A 44 5.30 -4.78 -9.09
CA ALA A 44 4.19 -4.76 -8.13
C ALA A 44 4.50 -5.35 -6.74
N LEU A 45 5.62 -6.06 -6.58
CA LEU A 45 6.11 -6.51 -5.27
C LEU A 45 6.47 -5.37 -4.30
N ALA A 46 6.84 -4.19 -4.80
CA ALA A 46 7.16 -3.05 -3.94
C ALA A 46 5.97 -2.59 -3.10
N PHE A 47 4.73 -2.82 -3.57
CA PHE A 47 3.52 -2.47 -2.81
C PHE A 47 3.44 -3.17 -1.45
N GLY A 48 4.17 -4.25 -1.22
CA GLY A 48 4.25 -4.89 0.10
C GLY A 48 4.73 -3.94 1.20
N ALA A 49 5.53 -2.91 0.89
CA ALA A 49 5.96 -1.89 1.85
C ALA A 49 4.80 -1.08 2.44
N LEU A 50 3.71 -0.90 1.68
CA LEU A 50 2.52 -0.15 2.11
C LEU A 50 1.87 -0.75 3.36
N SER A 51 1.95 -2.07 3.52
CA SER A 51 1.42 -2.78 4.69
C SER A 51 1.98 -2.28 6.04
N LYS A 52 3.19 -1.70 6.01
CA LYS A 52 3.89 -1.15 7.17
C LYS A 52 3.94 0.37 7.15
N ALA A 53 3.81 1.00 5.99
CA ALA A 53 3.89 2.45 5.87
C ALA A 53 2.57 3.17 6.16
N LEU A 54 1.43 2.58 5.79
CA LEU A 54 0.13 3.27 5.84
C LEU A 54 -0.53 3.22 7.22
N PRO A 55 -1.09 4.34 7.71
CA PRO A 55 -1.94 4.34 8.90
C PRO A 55 -3.04 3.27 8.86
N GLU A 56 -3.48 2.82 10.04
CA GLU A 56 -4.63 1.91 10.16
C GLU A 56 -5.86 2.47 9.44
N GLY A 57 -6.69 1.57 8.92
CA GLY A 57 -7.87 1.93 8.12
C GLY A 57 -8.03 1.08 6.87
N ASP A 58 -9.07 1.41 6.10
CA ASP A 58 -9.38 0.79 4.82
C ASP A 58 -8.79 1.61 3.67
N TRP A 59 -7.99 0.95 2.84
CA TRP A 59 -7.28 1.54 1.71
C TRP A 59 -7.68 0.87 0.40
N HIS A 60 -7.50 1.56 -0.71
CA HIS A 60 -7.63 0.99 -2.05
C HIS A 60 -6.64 1.69 -2.98
N PHE A 61 -6.31 1.05 -4.09
CA PHE A 61 -5.55 1.72 -5.14
C PHE A 61 -6.45 2.69 -5.89
N ALA A 62 -6.07 3.96 -5.95
CA ALA A 62 -6.80 4.99 -6.69
C ALA A 62 -6.82 4.74 -8.21
N SER A 63 -5.84 3.99 -8.72
CA SER A 63 -5.76 3.51 -10.10
C SER A 63 -5.37 2.03 -10.10
N ALA A 64 -5.90 1.25 -11.04
CA ALA A 64 -5.55 -0.16 -11.13
C ALA A 64 -4.02 -0.32 -11.31
N PRO A 65 -3.33 -1.09 -10.44
CA PRO A 65 -1.93 -1.41 -10.65
C PRO A 65 -1.77 -2.28 -11.90
N ALA A 66 -0.59 -2.21 -12.54
CA ALA A 66 -0.31 -2.95 -13.78
C ALA A 66 -0.43 -4.48 -13.60
N GLU A 67 -0.04 -5.00 -12.43
CA GLU A 67 -0.12 -6.41 -12.06
C GLU A 67 -0.94 -6.56 -10.77
N PRO A 68 -2.28 -6.58 -10.86
CA PRO A 68 -3.15 -6.46 -9.69
C PRO A 68 -3.11 -7.67 -8.75
N ASP A 69 -3.00 -8.90 -9.28
CA ASP A 69 -2.80 -10.10 -8.46
C ASP A 69 -1.47 -10.07 -7.70
N LEU A 70 -0.40 -9.61 -8.36
CA LEU A 70 0.93 -9.52 -7.75
C LEU A 70 0.97 -8.41 -6.69
N ALA A 71 0.32 -7.27 -6.94
CA ALA A 71 0.17 -6.19 -5.97
C ALA A 71 -0.60 -6.65 -4.72
N ALA A 72 -1.71 -7.36 -4.90
CA ALA A 72 -2.49 -7.91 -3.80
C ALA A 72 -1.68 -8.95 -3.00
N THR A 73 -0.91 -9.80 -3.69
CA THR A 73 -0.03 -10.79 -3.05
C THR A 73 1.06 -10.10 -2.24
N ALA A 74 1.71 -9.07 -2.81
CA ALA A 74 2.74 -8.28 -2.16
C ALA A 74 2.23 -7.63 -0.87
N LEU A 75 1.02 -7.06 -0.89
CA LEU A 75 0.38 -6.47 0.29
C LEU A 75 0.15 -7.49 1.41
N LEU A 76 -0.36 -8.68 1.08
CA LEU A 76 -0.56 -9.76 2.07
C LEU A 76 0.77 -10.22 2.68
N LEU A 77 1.78 -10.46 1.84
CA LEU A 77 3.12 -10.88 2.29
C LEU A 77 3.80 -9.80 3.12
N GLY A 78 3.67 -8.52 2.72
CA GLY A 78 4.22 -7.40 3.45
C GLY A 78 3.63 -7.26 4.85
N GLY A 79 2.32 -7.51 4.99
CA GLY A 79 1.57 -7.43 6.25
C GLY A 79 1.79 -8.62 7.18
N TYR A 80 2.48 -9.67 6.71
CA TYR A 80 2.75 -10.86 7.51
C TYR A 80 3.59 -10.53 8.75
N VAL A 81 3.18 -11.07 9.89
CA VAL A 81 3.91 -10.95 11.16
C VAL A 81 4.03 -12.35 11.77
N PHE A 82 5.26 -12.81 11.96
CA PHE A 82 5.54 -14.05 12.65
C PHE A 82 5.40 -13.88 14.17
N THR A 83 4.36 -14.45 14.76
CA THR A 83 4.03 -14.28 16.19
C THR A 83 4.33 -15.52 17.05
N ARG A 84 5.07 -16.51 16.53
CA ARG A 84 5.33 -17.78 17.24
C ARG A 84 6.02 -17.59 18.60
N TYR A 85 6.92 -16.62 18.70
CA TYR A 85 7.73 -16.37 19.90
C TYR A 85 7.44 -15.04 20.59
N GLY A 86 6.39 -14.33 20.18
CA GLY A 86 6.07 -13.02 20.75
C GLY A 86 4.74 -12.47 20.25
N LYS A 87 4.02 -11.78 21.15
CA LYS A 87 2.77 -11.12 20.80
C LYS A 87 3.08 -9.74 20.20
N LYS A 88 2.59 -9.52 18.98
CA LYS A 88 2.53 -8.19 18.36
C LYS A 88 1.08 -7.93 18.01
N SER A 89 0.53 -6.79 18.42
CA SER A 89 -0.79 -6.38 17.93
C SER A 89 -0.67 -6.22 16.41
N GLY A 90 -1.52 -6.94 15.68
CA GLY A 90 -1.67 -6.70 14.25
C GLY A 90 -2.15 -5.26 14.03
N ARG A 91 -1.71 -4.62 12.95
CA ARG A 91 -2.29 -3.33 12.53
C ARG A 91 -3.60 -3.60 11.83
N ALA A 92 -4.63 -2.83 12.17
CA ALA A 92 -5.93 -2.87 11.49
C ALA A 92 -5.86 -2.15 10.13
N LEU A 93 -4.97 -2.60 9.25
CA LEU A 93 -4.81 -2.11 7.89
C LEU A 93 -5.46 -3.08 6.91
N ARG A 94 -6.40 -2.59 6.12
CA ARG A 94 -7.18 -3.39 5.17
C ARG A 94 -7.06 -2.78 3.79
N PHE A 95 -7.00 -3.62 2.77
CA PHE A 95 -6.99 -3.19 1.38
C PHE A 95 -8.19 -3.77 0.64
N GLY A 96 -8.90 -2.89 -0.08
CA GLY A 96 -9.86 -3.29 -1.09
C GLY A 96 -9.15 -4.07 -2.18
N LEU A 97 -9.68 -5.25 -2.49
CA LEU A 97 -9.13 -6.10 -3.54
C LEU A 97 -9.28 -5.37 -4.90
N PRO A 98 -8.19 -5.24 -5.71
CA PRO A 98 -8.31 -4.64 -7.03
C PRO A 98 -9.30 -5.40 -7.91
N ALA A 99 -9.96 -4.70 -8.83
CA ALA A 99 -10.92 -5.30 -9.75
C ALA A 99 -10.26 -6.40 -10.59
N GLY A 100 -10.96 -7.53 -10.75
CA GLY A 100 -10.50 -8.66 -11.55
C GLY A 100 -9.55 -9.64 -10.84
N VAL A 101 -9.14 -9.35 -9.59
CA VAL A 101 -8.24 -10.24 -8.83
C VAL A 101 -9.01 -11.39 -8.19
N ASP A 102 -8.48 -12.61 -8.31
CA ASP A 102 -8.99 -13.80 -7.60
C ASP A 102 -8.44 -13.83 -6.17
N ALA A 103 -9.30 -13.45 -5.21
CA ALA A 103 -8.98 -13.48 -3.79
C ALA A 103 -8.47 -14.85 -3.31
N GLY A 104 -9.05 -15.94 -3.82
CA GLY A 104 -8.68 -17.30 -3.45
C GLY A 104 -7.30 -17.67 -3.95
N ARG A 105 -6.94 -17.26 -5.17
CA ARG A 105 -5.59 -17.45 -5.72
C ARG A 105 -4.54 -16.69 -4.93
N VAL A 106 -4.77 -15.39 -4.69
CA VAL A 106 -3.84 -14.54 -3.92
C VAL A 106 -3.64 -15.13 -2.52
N ARG A 107 -4.71 -15.57 -1.86
CA ARG A 107 -4.64 -16.17 -0.53
C ARG A 107 -3.82 -17.47 -0.52
N ARG A 108 -4.05 -18.37 -1.48
CA ARG A 108 -3.28 -19.63 -1.60
C ARG A 108 -1.78 -19.38 -1.79
N ILE A 109 -1.43 -18.36 -2.57
CA ILE A 109 -0.01 -17.98 -2.76
C ILE A 109 0.56 -17.46 -1.43
N ALA A 110 -0.12 -16.51 -0.79
CA ALA A 110 0.36 -15.92 0.46
C ALA A 110 0.48 -16.93 1.62
N ASP A 111 -0.44 -17.88 1.73
CA ASP A 111 -0.41 -18.93 2.75
C ASP A 111 0.62 -20.03 2.46
N GLY A 112 1.18 -20.07 1.24
CA GLY A 112 2.19 -21.04 0.81
C GLY A 112 3.64 -20.60 0.98
N VAL A 113 3.89 -19.36 1.42
CA VAL A 113 5.22 -18.79 1.70
C VAL A 113 5.51 -18.81 3.19
#